data_AF-M7NU10-F1
#
_entry.id   AF-M7NU10-F1
#
_cell.length_a   1.000
_cell.length_b   1.000
_cell.length_c   1.000
_cell.angle_alpha   90.00
_cell.angle_beta   90.00
_cell.angle_gamma   90.00
#
_symmetry.space_group_name_H-M   'P 1'
#
loop_
_entity.id
_entity.type
_entity.pdbx_description
1 polymer ?
#
loop_
_entity_poly.entity_id
_entity_poly.type
_entity_poly.pdbx_seq_one_letter_code
_entity_poly.pdbx_strand_id
1 'polypeptide(L)'
;MDLINAGDAAAGFAAFGQLPAWFFEVVFKGGVGLVSAGQTAQTTLYLEPGVYVIECYVKTGGKFHGLFGMAKQLVVTQATTDAAPPKASLQMTLSREGGLAIEGKLRPGLQTIAVHFQDQGPHEHFLGHDVHLVRLTDNSDVASLEAWMDWSSPTGMETPAPEGVFMGGAQEMPAGSTAYITAQLRPGRYAFIAEVPAPSSKGMLYTFQIPEGKRAAR
;
A
#
# COMPACT_ATOMS: atom_id res chain seq x y z
N MET A 1 3.74 5.16 19.77
CA MET A 1 3.42 3.72 19.76
C MET A 1 3.38 3.09 21.14
N ASP A 2 4.35 3.32 22.04
CA ASP A 2 4.36 2.69 23.38
C ASP A 2 3.02 2.76 24.14
N LEU A 3 2.35 3.93 24.16
CA LEU A 3 1.01 4.10 24.76
C LEU A 3 -0.07 3.28 24.05
N ILE A 4 -0.12 3.33 22.72
CA ILE A 4 -1.06 2.56 21.90
C ILE A 4 -0.86 1.06 22.14
N ASN A 5 0.40 0.59 22.14
CA ASN A 5 0.75 -0.80 22.36
C ASN A 5 0.39 -1.29 23.77
N ALA A 6 0.36 -0.39 24.76
CA ALA A 6 -0.10 -0.66 26.12
C ALA A 6 -1.64 -0.66 26.25
N GLY A 7 -2.37 -0.41 25.16
CA GLY A 7 -3.83 -0.34 25.13
C GLY A 7 -4.42 1.05 25.40
N ASP A 8 -3.59 2.08 25.57
CA ASP A 8 -4.02 3.47 25.76
C ASP A 8 -3.94 4.25 24.44
N ALA A 9 -4.85 3.91 23.53
CA ALA A 9 -4.92 4.55 22.21
C ALA A 9 -5.18 6.06 22.32
N ALA A 10 -6.04 6.49 23.26
CA ALA A 10 -6.39 7.90 23.43
C ALA A 10 -5.17 8.75 23.81
N ALA A 11 -4.40 8.33 24.82
CA ALA A 11 -3.17 9.02 25.18
C ALA A 11 -2.11 8.92 24.07
N GLY A 12 -2.06 7.77 23.38
CA GLY A 12 -1.18 7.56 22.24
C GLY A 12 -1.40 8.57 21.10
N PHE A 13 -2.65 8.74 20.67
CA PHE A 13 -3.01 9.74 19.65
C PHE A 13 -2.82 11.19 20.15
N ALA A 14 -3.10 11.46 21.43
CA ALA A 14 -2.81 12.77 22.03
C ALA A 14 -1.31 13.12 21.99
N ALA A 15 -0.43 12.13 22.16
CA ALA A 15 1.02 12.32 22.05
C ALA A 15 1.47 12.63 20.61
N PHE A 16 0.84 12.02 19.59
CA PHE A 16 1.09 12.41 18.19
C PHE A 16 0.74 13.87 17.93
N GLY A 17 -0.30 14.41 18.57
CA GLY A 17 -0.66 15.83 18.50
C GLY A 17 0.39 16.80 19.05
N GLN A 18 1.42 16.31 19.74
CA GLN A 18 2.54 17.11 20.25
C GLN A 18 3.72 17.17 19.26
N LEU A 19 3.64 16.48 18.13
CA LEU A 19 4.65 16.56 17.08
C LEU A 19 4.72 17.99 16.50
N PRO A 20 5.89 18.39 15.97
CA PRO A 20 6.03 19.69 15.33
C PRO A 20 4.98 19.92 14.24
N ALA A 21 4.51 21.16 14.08
CA ALA A 21 3.45 21.50 13.11
C ALA A 21 3.74 20.98 11.69
N TRP A 22 5.01 21.04 11.25
CA TRP A 22 5.43 20.56 9.93
C TRP A 22 5.14 19.06 9.69
N PHE A 23 5.02 18.25 10.75
CA PHE A 23 4.74 16.82 10.62
C PHE A 23 3.38 16.57 9.95
N PHE A 24 2.37 17.39 10.28
CA PHE A 24 1.05 17.30 9.68
C PHE A 24 0.94 18.01 8.31
N GLU A 25 2.00 18.70 7.90
CA GLU A 25 2.14 19.30 6.56
C GLU A 25 2.83 18.37 5.57
N VAL A 26 3.30 17.20 6.02
CA VAL A 26 3.90 16.18 5.15
C VAL A 26 2.88 15.71 4.12
N VAL A 27 3.27 15.79 2.85
CA VAL A 27 2.48 15.29 1.73
C VAL A 27 3.02 13.93 1.31
N PHE A 28 2.22 12.87 1.52
CA PHE A 28 2.53 11.54 1.00
C PHE A 28 2.48 11.58 -0.52
N LYS A 29 3.59 11.20 -1.16
CA LYS A 29 3.78 11.26 -2.63
C LYS A 29 3.96 9.85 -3.21
N GLY A 30 3.38 8.85 -2.54
CA GLY A 30 3.40 7.45 -2.93
C GLY A 30 4.66 6.71 -2.50
N GLY A 31 4.87 5.56 -3.14
CA GLY A 31 5.91 4.60 -2.78
C GLY A 31 5.50 3.21 -3.21
N VAL A 32 6.44 2.27 -3.14
CA VAL A 32 6.11 0.85 -3.30
C VAL A 32 5.37 0.39 -2.05
N GLY A 33 4.26 -0.32 -2.25
CA GLY A 33 3.57 -0.97 -1.14
C GLY A 33 4.39 -2.11 -0.53
N LEU A 34 3.81 -2.77 0.48
CA LEU A 34 4.45 -3.84 1.24
C LEU A 34 5.00 -4.98 0.38
N VAL A 35 6.14 -5.53 0.81
CA VAL A 35 6.87 -6.59 0.08
C VAL A 35 7.29 -7.69 1.06
N SER A 36 6.89 -8.93 0.78
CA SER A 36 7.30 -10.07 1.61
C SER A 36 8.80 -10.36 1.48
N ALA A 37 9.37 -11.01 2.50
CA ALA A 37 10.78 -11.41 2.49
C ALA A 37 11.16 -12.21 1.22
N GLY A 38 12.30 -11.86 0.63
CA GLY A 38 12.80 -12.48 -0.60
C GLY A 38 12.04 -12.13 -1.88
N GLN A 39 11.02 -11.28 -1.83
CA GLN A 39 10.33 -10.76 -3.00
C GLN A 39 10.95 -9.47 -3.52
N THR A 40 10.58 -9.11 -4.74
CA THR A 40 10.89 -7.82 -5.36
C THR A 40 9.59 -7.26 -5.93
N ALA A 41 9.37 -5.97 -5.71
CA ALA A 41 8.21 -5.25 -6.19
C ALA A 41 8.64 -4.00 -6.96
N GLN A 42 7.77 -3.54 -7.85
CA GLN A 42 8.02 -2.34 -8.65
C GLN A 42 6.75 -1.50 -8.73
N THR A 43 6.88 -0.23 -8.33
CA THR A 43 5.86 0.79 -8.48
C THR A 43 6.48 1.99 -9.19
N THR A 44 5.87 2.42 -10.29
CA THR A 44 6.28 3.62 -11.02
C THR A 44 5.34 4.76 -10.67
N LEU A 45 5.90 5.92 -10.34
CA LEU A 45 5.14 7.11 -9.99
C LEU A 45 5.91 8.35 -10.48
N TYR A 46 5.19 9.46 -10.63
CA TYR A 46 5.78 10.75 -10.97
C TYR A 46 6.12 11.53 -9.69
N LEU A 47 7.34 12.07 -9.63
CA LEU A 47 7.77 12.99 -8.58
C LEU A 47 8.16 14.33 -9.20
N GLU A 48 7.69 15.41 -8.59
CA GLU A 48 8.15 16.76 -8.88
C GLU A 48 9.55 16.97 -8.28
N PRO A 49 10.32 17.95 -8.77
CA PRO A 49 11.57 18.33 -8.13
C PRO A 49 11.35 18.73 -6.66
N GLY A 50 12.15 18.18 -5.76
CA GLY A 50 11.96 18.36 -4.33
C GLY A 50 12.81 17.45 -3.45
N VAL A 51 12.65 17.60 -2.14
CA VAL A 51 13.28 16.75 -1.13
C VAL A 51 12.20 15.85 -0.54
N TYR A 52 12.47 14.55 -0.57
CA TYR A 52 11.58 13.49 -0.13
C TYR A 52 12.27 12.64 0.93
N VAL A 53 11.48 11.96 1.76
CA VAL A 53 11.92 10.86 2.59
C VAL A 53 11.28 9.59 2.10
N ILE A 54 12.07 8.52 2.02
CA ILE A 54 11.59 7.15 1.80
C ILE A 54 11.74 6.44 3.12
N GLU A 55 10.66 5.90 3.67
CA GLU A 55 10.69 5.20 4.95
C GLU A 55 9.79 3.97 4.96
N CYS A 56 9.91 3.15 6.01
CA CYS A 56 9.13 1.94 6.22
C CYS A 56 8.27 2.05 7.50
N TYR A 57 6.99 1.69 7.37
CA TYR A 57 5.99 1.70 8.45
C TYR A 57 5.60 0.30 8.97
N VAL A 58 6.36 -0.74 8.60
CA VAL A 58 6.25 -2.06 9.24
C VAL A 58 6.82 -1.99 10.65
N LYS A 59 6.25 -2.75 11.59
CA LYS A 59 6.66 -2.79 13.00
C LYS A 59 7.43 -4.06 13.36
N THR A 60 8.32 -3.93 14.34
CA THR A 60 8.92 -5.06 15.07
C THR A 60 9.08 -4.67 16.53
N GLY A 61 8.57 -5.50 17.43
CA GLY A 61 8.41 -5.15 18.84
C GLY A 61 7.53 -3.92 19.03
N GLY A 62 6.52 -3.72 18.17
CA GLY A 62 5.62 -2.58 18.21
C GLY A 62 6.24 -1.23 17.81
N LYS A 63 7.45 -1.22 17.24
CA LYS A 63 8.15 -0.02 16.76
C LYS A 63 8.36 -0.05 15.25
N PHE A 64 8.11 1.08 14.60
CA PHE A 64 8.29 1.22 13.15
C PHE A 64 9.74 1.04 12.72
N HIS A 65 9.96 0.34 11.61
CA HIS A 65 11.28 0.10 11.03
C HIS A 65 12.01 1.38 10.64
N GLY A 66 11.30 2.47 10.31
CA GLY A 66 11.90 3.79 10.12
C GLY A 66 12.74 4.24 11.33
N LEU A 67 12.33 3.90 12.56
CA LEU A 67 13.08 4.19 13.79
C LEU A 67 14.35 3.36 13.94
N PHE A 68 14.47 2.25 13.20
CA PHE A 68 15.66 1.40 13.14
C PHE A 68 16.56 1.76 11.95
N GLY A 69 16.32 2.90 11.28
CA GLY A 69 17.15 3.40 10.19
C GLY A 69 16.68 2.99 8.79
N MET A 70 15.51 2.36 8.65
CA MET A 70 14.86 2.19 7.34
C MET A 70 14.17 3.49 6.89
N ALA A 71 14.95 4.57 6.83
CA ALA A 71 14.56 5.86 6.33
C ALA A 71 15.72 6.48 5.54
N LYS A 72 15.44 7.10 4.41
CA LYS A 72 16.46 7.72 3.54
C LYS A 72 15.92 8.92 2.79
N GLN A 73 16.71 9.99 2.75
CA GLN A 73 16.40 11.15 1.91
C GLN A 73 16.58 10.82 0.42
N LEU A 74 15.64 11.28 -0.39
CA LEU A 74 15.70 11.30 -1.84
C LEU A 74 15.61 12.76 -2.31
N VAL A 75 16.49 13.18 -3.21
CA VAL A 75 16.42 14.50 -3.84
C VAL A 75 16.08 14.30 -5.31
N VAL A 76 14.92 14.82 -5.72
CA VAL A 76 14.50 14.85 -7.11
C VAL A 76 14.91 16.19 -7.69
N THR A 77 15.75 16.15 -8.72
CA THR A 77 16.25 17.36 -9.39
C THR A 77 15.28 17.83 -10.46
N GLN A 78 15.57 18.98 -11.07
CA GLN A 78 14.80 19.52 -12.21
C GLN A 78 14.96 18.69 -13.50
N ALA A 79 15.91 17.75 -13.55
CA ALA A 79 16.11 16.90 -14.72
C ALA A 79 14.92 15.94 -14.91
N THR A 80 14.32 16.00 -16.09
CA THR A 80 13.23 15.12 -16.52
C THR A 80 13.79 13.80 -17.07
N THR A 81 13.02 12.72 -16.91
CA THR A 81 13.29 11.43 -17.56
C THR A 81 12.66 11.33 -18.97
N ASP A 82 11.79 12.29 -19.32
CA ASP A 82 10.91 12.30 -20.51
C ASP A 82 10.13 10.98 -20.70
N ALA A 83 9.99 10.21 -19.62
CA ALA A 83 9.31 8.94 -19.64
C ALA A 83 7.80 9.15 -19.71
N ALA A 84 7.15 8.54 -20.70
CA ALA A 84 5.71 8.44 -20.74
C ALA A 84 5.20 7.48 -19.64
N PRO A 85 3.99 7.69 -19.10
CA PRO A 85 3.41 6.76 -18.15
C PRO A 85 3.31 5.33 -18.71
N PRO A 86 3.54 4.28 -17.89
CA PRO A 86 3.41 2.90 -18.33
C PRO A 86 2.03 2.59 -18.92
N LYS A 87 1.99 1.74 -19.96
CA LYS A 87 0.72 1.28 -20.53
C LYS A 87 0.07 0.26 -19.59
N ALA A 88 -1.04 0.66 -18.99
CA ALA A 88 -1.78 -0.20 -18.05
C ALA A 88 -2.52 -1.34 -18.76
N SER A 89 -2.57 -2.51 -18.10
CA SER A 89 -3.45 -3.64 -18.43
C SER A 89 -4.76 -3.62 -17.63
N LEU A 90 -4.79 -2.88 -16.52
CA LEU A 90 -5.95 -2.68 -15.66
C LEU A 90 -5.94 -1.25 -15.12
N GLN A 91 -7.10 -0.62 -15.06
CA GLN A 91 -7.31 0.66 -14.40
C GLN A 91 -8.01 0.42 -13.07
N MET A 92 -7.48 1.00 -12.01
CA MET A 92 -8.06 0.99 -10.67
C MET A 92 -8.26 2.45 -10.25
N THR A 93 -9.47 2.78 -9.83
CA THR A 93 -9.76 4.04 -9.14
C THR A 93 -9.98 3.74 -7.67
N LEU A 94 -9.28 4.47 -6.82
CA LEU A 94 -9.37 4.38 -5.37
C LEU A 94 -9.99 5.68 -4.85
N SER A 95 -10.98 5.55 -3.98
CA SER A 95 -11.65 6.68 -3.32
C SER A 95 -12.12 6.29 -1.93
N ARG A 96 -12.28 7.25 -1.04
CA ARG A 96 -12.71 7.03 0.35
C ARG A 96 -14.07 6.35 0.43
N GLU A 97 -15.06 6.87 -0.28
CA GLU A 97 -16.45 6.39 -0.20
C GLU A 97 -16.76 5.28 -1.21
N GLY A 98 -16.10 5.30 -2.37
CA GLY A 98 -16.31 4.31 -3.43
C GLY A 98 -15.41 3.07 -3.33
N GLY A 99 -14.40 3.09 -2.45
CA GLY A 99 -13.43 2.01 -2.30
C GLY A 99 -12.64 1.78 -3.60
N LEU A 100 -12.47 0.50 -3.96
CA LEU A 100 -11.78 0.05 -5.17
C LEU A 100 -12.74 -0.13 -6.34
N ALA A 101 -12.64 0.72 -7.35
CA ALA A 101 -13.30 0.54 -8.64
C ALA A 101 -12.30 0.01 -9.68
N ILE A 102 -12.62 -1.13 -10.32
CA ILE A 102 -11.70 -1.84 -11.23
C ILE A 102 -12.29 -1.91 -12.63
N GLU A 103 -11.52 -1.46 -13.63
CA GLU A 103 -11.85 -1.58 -15.05
C GLU A 103 -10.78 -2.41 -15.79
N GLY A 104 -11.24 -3.48 -16.43
CA GLY A 104 -10.39 -4.44 -17.11
C GLY A 104 -10.29 -5.76 -16.37
N LYS A 105 -9.36 -6.63 -16.80
CA LYS A 105 -9.16 -7.97 -16.24
C LYS A 105 -7.68 -8.32 -16.22
N LEU A 106 -7.20 -8.77 -15.07
CA LEU A 106 -5.85 -9.32 -14.94
C LEU A 106 -5.78 -10.73 -15.53
N ARG A 107 -4.61 -11.07 -16.03
CA ARG A 107 -4.30 -12.38 -16.62
C ARG A 107 -2.92 -12.86 -16.17
N PRO A 108 -2.60 -14.16 -16.35
CA PRO A 108 -1.24 -14.64 -16.15
C PRO A 108 -0.24 -13.85 -17.01
N GLY A 109 0.95 -13.59 -16.47
CA GLY A 109 1.98 -12.79 -17.14
C GLY A 109 2.31 -11.50 -16.41
N LEU A 110 3.19 -10.71 -17.02
CA LEU A 110 3.49 -9.36 -16.56
C LEU A 110 2.25 -8.48 -16.75
N GLN A 111 1.80 -7.83 -15.68
CA GLN A 111 0.66 -6.92 -15.66
C GLN A 111 1.09 -5.57 -15.09
N THR A 112 0.42 -4.52 -15.56
CA THR A 112 0.59 -3.16 -15.09
C THR A 112 -0.77 -2.63 -14.65
N ILE A 113 -0.89 -2.29 -13.37
CA ILE A 113 -2.11 -1.77 -12.78
C ILE A 113 -1.88 -0.28 -12.55
N ALA A 114 -2.66 0.57 -13.20
CA ALA A 114 -2.68 1.99 -12.91
C ALA A 114 -3.68 2.25 -11.79
N VAL A 115 -3.20 2.82 -10.68
CA VAL A 115 -3.95 3.16 -9.48
C VAL A 115 -4.14 4.66 -9.47
N HIS A 116 -5.34 5.12 -9.77
CA HIS A 116 -5.74 6.52 -9.73
C HIS A 116 -6.39 6.83 -8.37
N PHE A 117 -5.87 7.84 -7.68
CA PHE A 117 -6.42 8.35 -6.43
C PHE A 117 -7.45 9.43 -6.74
N GLN A 118 -8.74 9.10 -6.75
CA GLN A 118 -9.81 10.04 -7.09
C GLN A 118 -9.97 11.13 -6.03
N ASP A 119 -9.91 10.74 -4.76
CA ASP A 119 -9.82 11.61 -3.61
C ASP A 119 -8.68 11.15 -2.70
N GLN A 120 -8.43 11.87 -1.61
CA GLN A 120 -7.53 11.44 -0.55
C GLN A 120 -7.94 12.11 0.75
N GLY A 121 -7.76 11.43 1.88
CA GLY A 121 -8.03 12.01 3.18
C GLY A 121 -7.83 11.04 4.34
N PRO A 122 -7.66 11.55 5.57
CA PRO A 122 -7.31 10.75 6.74
C PRO A 122 -8.41 9.76 7.10
N HIS A 123 -8.07 8.51 7.37
CA HIS A 123 -9.00 7.52 7.93
C HIS A 123 -9.22 7.77 9.44
N GLU A 124 -9.59 6.76 10.23
CA GLU A 124 -9.75 6.89 11.70
C GLU A 124 -8.44 7.28 12.41
N HIS A 125 -7.35 7.28 11.65
CA HIS A 125 -6.04 7.84 11.95
C HIS A 125 -5.64 8.90 10.92
N PHE A 126 -4.45 9.49 11.05
CA PHE A 126 -4.03 10.60 10.19
C PHE A 126 -3.53 10.21 8.77
N LEU A 127 -3.35 8.91 8.48
CA LEU A 127 -2.97 8.43 7.13
C LEU A 127 -4.17 8.27 6.19
N GLY A 128 -3.88 8.36 4.89
CA GLY A 128 -4.82 8.23 3.78
C GLY A 128 -5.08 6.77 3.38
N HIS A 129 -5.71 6.58 2.23
CA HIS A 129 -5.84 5.25 1.62
C HIS A 129 -4.75 5.00 0.58
N ASP A 130 -4.37 3.73 0.47
CA ASP A 130 -3.43 3.14 -0.47
C ASP A 130 -3.98 1.82 -1.02
N VAL A 131 -3.15 1.04 -1.71
CA VAL A 131 -3.51 -0.33 -2.07
C VAL A 131 -2.28 -1.24 -2.18
N HIS A 132 -2.39 -2.42 -1.60
CA HIS A 132 -1.40 -3.49 -1.66
C HIS A 132 -1.92 -4.68 -2.46
N LEU A 133 -1.02 -5.32 -3.22
CA LEU A 133 -1.28 -6.57 -3.91
C LEU A 133 -0.72 -7.73 -3.10
N VAL A 134 -1.58 -8.66 -2.71
CA VAL A 134 -1.22 -9.85 -1.94
C VAL A 134 -1.60 -11.09 -2.73
N ARG A 135 -0.67 -12.03 -2.89
CA ARG A 135 -1.01 -13.40 -3.32
C ARG A 135 -1.41 -14.21 -2.10
N LEU A 136 -2.61 -14.78 -2.16
CA LEU A 136 -3.15 -15.60 -1.08
C LEU A 136 -2.72 -17.06 -1.30
N THR A 137 -2.14 -17.67 -0.26
CA THR A 137 -1.82 -19.10 -0.21
C THR A 137 -3.04 -19.88 0.29
N ASP A 138 -2.97 -21.22 0.33
CA ASP A 138 -4.08 -22.03 0.84
C ASP A 138 -4.37 -21.78 2.32
N ASN A 139 -3.35 -21.36 3.08
CA ASN A 139 -3.43 -21.05 4.51
C ASN A 139 -3.68 -19.56 4.80
N SER A 140 -3.77 -18.70 3.79
CA SER A 140 -4.07 -17.29 3.99
C SER A 140 -5.48 -17.11 4.55
N ASP A 141 -5.57 -16.42 5.69
CA ASP A 141 -6.81 -15.93 6.26
C ASP A 141 -6.97 -14.43 5.95
N VAL A 142 -8.03 -14.10 5.21
CA VAL A 142 -8.33 -12.73 4.79
C VAL A 142 -8.70 -11.86 5.99
N ALA A 143 -9.33 -12.41 7.03
CA ALA A 143 -9.68 -11.65 8.23
C ALA A 143 -8.43 -11.27 9.04
N SER A 144 -7.47 -12.19 9.19
CA SER A 144 -6.17 -11.90 9.79
C SER A 144 -5.38 -10.87 8.98
N LEU A 145 -5.40 -10.96 7.65
CA LEU A 145 -4.79 -9.97 6.76
C LEU A 145 -5.42 -8.58 6.96
N GLU A 146 -6.75 -8.52 7.01
CA GLU A 146 -7.50 -7.29 7.23
C GLU A 146 -7.19 -6.65 8.59
N ALA A 147 -7.21 -7.42 9.67
CA ALA A 147 -6.87 -6.91 11.00
C ALA A 147 -5.42 -6.41 11.08
N TRP A 148 -4.52 -6.98 10.28
CA TRP A 148 -3.12 -6.60 10.25
C TRP A 148 -2.86 -5.27 9.51
N MET A 149 -3.76 -4.84 8.62
CA MET A 149 -3.65 -3.58 7.87
C MET A 149 -3.89 -2.32 8.69
N ASP A 150 -4.35 -2.45 9.93
CA ASP A 150 -4.55 -1.30 10.81
C ASP A 150 -3.29 -1.03 11.65
N TRP A 151 -2.40 -0.16 11.16
CA TRP A 151 -1.17 0.19 11.90
C TRP A 151 -1.43 0.74 13.30
N SER A 152 -2.61 1.33 13.52
CA SER A 152 -3.01 1.93 14.79
C SER A 152 -3.41 0.89 15.84
N SER A 153 -3.64 -0.35 15.41
CA SER A 153 -3.74 -1.51 16.30
C SER A 153 -2.35 -1.91 16.82
N PRO A 154 -2.22 -2.35 18.10
CA PRO A 154 -0.97 -2.87 18.64
C PRO A 154 -0.32 -3.96 17.78
N THR A 155 -1.14 -4.82 17.14
CA THR A 155 -0.68 -5.97 16.34
C THR A 155 -0.68 -5.73 14.84
N GLY A 156 -1.29 -4.64 14.35
CA GLY A 156 -1.28 -4.36 12.92
C GLY A 156 0.12 -3.99 12.46
N MET A 157 0.48 -4.25 11.21
CA MET A 157 1.80 -4.01 10.62
C MET A 157 2.99 -4.68 11.35
N GLU A 158 2.75 -5.51 12.37
CA GLU A 158 3.79 -6.19 13.14
C GLU A 158 4.41 -7.33 12.32
N THR A 159 5.73 -7.49 12.42
CA THR A 159 6.44 -8.64 11.83
C THR A 159 6.36 -9.84 12.78
N PRO A 160 6.06 -11.07 12.30
CA PRO A 160 5.80 -11.43 10.90
C PRO A 160 4.40 -11.03 10.43
N ALA A 161 4.29 -10.66 9.16
CA ALA A 161 3.00 -10.45 8.51
C ALA A 161 2.20 -11.78 8.45
N PRO A 162 0.85 -11.71 8.33
CA PRO A 162 0.01 -12.88 8.14
C PRO A 162 0.36 -13.69 6.90
N GLU A 163 -0.10 -14.94 6.86
CA GLU A 163 0.10 -15.84 5.73
C GLU A 163 -0.39 -15.23 4.41
N GLY A 164 0.52 -15.13 3.44
CA GLY A 164 0.31 -14.45 2.18
C GLY A 164 1.64 -13.93 1.63
N VAL A 165 1.68 -13.59 0.35
CA VAL A 165 2.87 -13.00 -0.28
C VAL A 165 2.52 -11.60 -0.77
N PHE A 166 3.03 -10.60 -0.07
CA PHE A 166 2.95 -9.20 -0.45
C PHE A 166 3.85 -8.93 -1.66
N MET A 167 3.26 -8.43 -2.73
CA MET A 167 3.89 -8.24 -4.04
C MET A 167 4.10 -6.77 -4.40
N GLY A 168 4.01 -5.87 -3.42
CA GLY A 168 4.03 -4.43 -3.62
C GLY A 168 2.64 -3.80 -3.51
N GLY A 169 2.52 -2.62 -4.12
CA GLY A 169 1.34 -1.76 -3.99
C GLY A 169 1.66 -0.33 -4.39
N ALA A 170 0.71 0.57 -4.20
CA ALA A 170 0.92 1.99 -4.33
C ALA A 170 0.53 2.66 -3.02
N GLN A 171 1.51 3.25 -2.31
CA GLN A 171 1.26 4.05 -1.12
C GLN A 171 0.43 5.29 -1.46
N GLU A 172 -0.08 5.93 -0.42
CA GLU A 172 -0.96 7.09 -0.49
C GLU A 172 -0.36 8.20 -1.34
N MET A 173 -1.19 8.76 -2.21
CA MET A 173 -0.85 9.92 -3.03
C MET A 173 -1.97 10.97 -2.94
N PRO A 174 -1.68 12.23 -3.30
CA PRO A 174 -2.71 13.26 -3.37
C PRO A 174 -3.76 12.93 -4.43
N ALA A 175 -4.98 13.40 -4.22
CA ALA A 175 -6.06 13.28 -5.20
C ALA A 175 -5.61 13.77 -6.59
N GLY A 176 -6.04 13.07 -7.63
CA GLY A 176 -5.64 13.29 -9.02
C GLY A 176 -4.36 12.56 -9.44
N SER A 177 -3.59 12.00 -8.50
CA SER A 177 -2.36 11.28 -8.81
C SER A 177 -2.62 9.87 -9.33
N THR A 178 -1.64 9.33 -10.07
CA THR A 178 -1.66 7.93 -10.53
C THR A 178 -0.30 7.26 -10.31
N ALA A 179 -0.33 6.08 -9.69
CA ALA A 179 0.82 5.18 -9.59
C ALA A 179 0.61 3.93 -10.44
N TYR A 180 1.69 3.23 -10.79
CA TYR A 180 1.66 2.05 -11.66
C TYR A 180 2.35 0.88 -10.99
N ILE A 181 1.57 -0.10 -10.52
CA ILE A 181 2.09 -1.36 -9.96
C ILE A 181 2.46 -2.28 -11.11
N THR A 182 3.69 -2.79 -11.12
CA THR A 182 4.14 -3.80 -12.08
C THR A 182 4.30 -5.14 -11.37
N ALA A 183 3.52 -6.14 -11.78
CA ALA A 183 3.50 -7.45 -11.12
C ALA A 183 3.51 -8.60 -12.12
N GLN A 184 4.31 -9.63 -11.82
CA GLN A 184 4.30 -10.90 -12.54
C GLN A 184 3.24 -11.82 -11.92
N LEU A 185 2.07 -11.91 -12.54
CA LEU A 185 0.97 -12.73 -12.03
C LEU A 185 1.04 -14.16 -12.55
N ARG A 186 0.78 -15.11 -11.65
CA ARG A 186 0.62 -16.53 -11.94
C ARG A 186 -0.81 -16.96 -11.59
N PRO A 187 -1.31 -18.09 -12.12
CA PRO A 187 -2.59 -18.65 -11.66
C PRO A 187 -2.62 -18.78 -10.12
N GLY A 188 -3.71 -18.37 -9.51
CA GLY A 188 -3.86 -18.34 -8.05
C GLY A 188 -4.82 -17.28 -7.54
N ARG A 189 -5.02 -17.27 -6.22
CA ARG A 189 -5.84 -16.30 -5.48
C ARG A 189 -5.02 -15.08 -5.09
N TYR A 190 -5.64 -13.92 -5.15
CA TYR A 190 -5.03 -12.64 -4.79
C TYR A 190 -6.03 -11.74 -4.07
N ALA A 191 -5.52 -10.74 -3.38
CA ALA A 191 -6.27 -9.63 -2.85
C ALA A 191 -5.61 -8.30 -3.22
N PHE A 192 -6.44 -7.31 -3.52
CA PHE A 192 -6.11 -5.91 -3.29
C PHE A 192 -6.64 -5.51 -1.92
N ILE A 193 -5.85 -4.80 -1.14
CA ILE A 193 -6.21 -4.38 0.22
C ILE A 193 -5.50 -3.09 0.62
N ALA A 194 -6.20 -2.16 1.25
CA ALA A 194 -5.63 -0.90 1.78
C ALA A 194 -5.20 -1.02 3.25
N GLU A 195 -4.16 -0.27 3.63
CA GLU A 195 -3.66 -0.04 5.01
C GLU A 195 -4.57 0.94 5.76
N VAL A 196 -5.81 0.54 5.99
CA VAL A 196 -6.81 1.32 6.74
C VAL A 196 -7.53 0.41 7.75
N PRO A 197 -8.23 0.94 8.76
CA PRO A 197 -9.08 0.12 9.61
C PRO A 197 -10.26 -0.46 8.82
N ALA A 198 -10.60 -1.73 9.01
CA ALA A 198 -11.76 -2.39 8.40
C ALA A 198 -11.95 -2.16 6.88
N PRO A 199 -10.94 -2.38 6.02
CA PRO A 199 -10.98 -2.13 4.58
C PRO A 199 -12.11 -2.86 3.86
N SER A 200 -12.55 -4.04 4.34
CA SER A 200 -13.68 -4.75 3.74
C SER A 200 -14.98 -3.95 3.81
N SER A 201 -15.23 -3.28 4.93
CA SER A 201 -16.42 -2.44 5.14
C SER A 201 -16.42 -1.17 4.28
N LYS A 202 -15.24 -0.76 3.79
CA LYS A 202 -15.01 0.43 2.95
C LYS A 202 -14.89 0.12 1.47
N GLY A 203 -15.08 -1.14 1.06
CA GLY A 203 -14.84 -1.57 -0.32
C GLY A 203 -13.36 -1.47 -0.74
N MET A 204 -12.45 -1.37 0.22
CA MET A 204 -11.00 -1.27 0.02
C MET A 204 -10.29 -2.63 0.19
N LEU A 205 -11.06 -3.72 0.19
CA LEU A 205 -10.58 -5.09 0.09
C LEU A 205 -11.30 -5.78 -1.07
N TYR A 206 -10.54 -6.31 -2.02
CA TYR A 206 -11.07 -7.01 -3.20
C TYR A 206 -10.27 -8.27 -3.47
N THR A 207 -10.92 -9.43 -3.35
CA THR A 207 -10.29 -10.73 -3.68
C THR A 207 -10.60 -11.13 -5.12
N PHE A 208 -9.63 -11.75 -5.79
CA PHE A 208 -9.78 -12.20 -7.17
C PHE A 208 -8.93 -13.42 -7.49
N GLN A 209 -9.28 -14.08 -8.59
CA GLN A 209 -8.57 -15.25 -9.10
C GLN A 209 -7.91 -14.92 -10.44
N ILE A 210 -6.64 -15.28 -10.58
CA ILE A 210 -5.98 -15.38 -11.88
C ILE A 210 -6.20 -16.80 -12.40
N PRO A 211 -6.87 -16.97 -13.56
CA PRO A 211 -7.17 -18.29 -14.10
C PRO A 211 -5.90 -18.98 -14.61
N GLU A 212 -5.96 -20.30 -14.77
CA GLU A 212 -4.95 -21.00 -15.56
C GLU A 212 -4.93 -20.45 -16.99
N GLY A 213 -3.74 -20.13 -17.50
CA GLY A 213 -3.60 -19.75 -18.90
C GLY A 213 -3.99 -20.94 -19.76
N LYS A 214 -4.80 -20.72 -20.81
CA LYS A 214 -5.01 -21.77 -21.83
C LYS A 214 -3.64 -22.19 -22.34
N ARG A 215 -3.22 -23.44 -22.10
CA ARG A 215 -2.06 -24.00 -22.79
C ARG A 215 -2.33 -23.85 -24.27
N ALA A 216 -1.47 -23.16 -25.00
CA ALA A 216 -1.50 -23.20 -26.45
C ALA A 216 -1.39 -24.68 -26.85
N ALA A 217 -2.41 -25.21 -27.52
CA ALA A 217 -2.31 -26.51 -28.17
C ALA A 217 -1.09 -26.44 -29.10
N ARG A 218 -0.12 -27.30 -28.86
CA ARG A 218 1.02 -27.48 -29.77
C ARG A 218 0.59 -28.26 -30.99
#